data_AF-A0A7S2YJR0-F1
#
_entry.id   AF-A0A7S2YJR0-F1
#
_cell.length_a   1.000
_cell.length_b   1.000
_cell.length_c   1.000
_cell.angle_alpha   90.00
_cell.angle_beta   90.00
_cell.angle_gamma   90.00
#
_symmetry.space_group_name_H-M   'P 1'
#
loop_
_entity.id
_entity.type
_entity.pdbx_description
1 polymer ?
#
loop_
_entity_poly.entity_id
_entity_poly.type
_entity_poly.pdbx_seq_one_letter_code
_entity_poly.pdbx_strand_id
1 'polypeptide(L)'
;ATLIVARCMRQYQWDEALSRRVLTAYKQFLTLKNEWRDWDAQALAPCHLVDLMWHAHVSDLNNYLHDCMLLCEGHVVDRNPDLVMDRAAYKERAATTRDALASRFGKYYDAELWMDELD
;
A
#
# COMPACT_ATOMS: atom_id res chain seq x y z
N ALA A 1 10.96 -11.33 0.92
CA ALA A 1 9.53 -10.92 0.91
C ALA A 1 8.57 -12.11 0.68
N THR A 2 8.67 -13.18 1.49
CA THR A 2 7.76 -14.35 1.44
C THR A 2 6.84 -14.41 2.66
N LEU A 3 7.25 -13.79 3.78
CA LEU A 3 6.54 -13.86 5.06
C LEU A 3 5.21 -13.09 5.06
N ILE A 4 5.18 -11.90 4.46
CA ILE A 4 3.96 -11.09 4.36
C ILE A 4 2.89 -11.77 3.48
N VAL A 5 3.30 -12.41 2.36
CA VAL A 5 2.41 -13.20 1.50
C VAL A 5 1.76 -14.33 2.31
N ALA A 6 2.59 -15.13 2.99
CA ALA A 6 2.08 -16.23 3.82
C ALA A 6 1.18 -15.74 4.96
N ARG A 7 1.42 -14.54 5.50
CA ARG A 7 0.56 -13.93 6.52
C ARG A 7 -0.79 -13.51 5.95
N CYS A 8 -0.82 -12.81 4.82
CA CYS A 8 -2.05 -12.43 4.13
C CYS A 8 -2.90 -13.66 3.77
N MET A 9 -2.28 -14.74 3.29
CA MET A 9 -2.97 -15.99 3.02
C MET A 9 -3.65 -16.57 4.27
N ARG A 10 -2.98 -16.55 5.45
CA ARG A 10 -3.57 -17.04 6.71
C ARG A 10 -4.63 -16.10 7.28
N GLN A 11 -4.38 -14.79 7.25
CA GLN A 11 -5.19 -13.79 7.94
C GLN A 11 -6.45 -13.40 7.14
N TYR A 12 -6.31 -13.26 5.82
CA TYR A 12 -7.37 -12.79 4.93
C TYR A 12 -7.90 -13.89 4.00
N GLN A 13 -7.39 -15.12 4.12
CA GLN A 13 -7.79 -16.26 3.28
C GLN A 13 -7.58 -16.03 1.78
N TRP A 14 -6.64 -15.14 1.43
CA TRP A 14 -6.25 -14.93 0.04
C TRP A 14 -5.50 -16.15 -0.49
N ASP A 15 -5.69 -16.46 -1.76
CA ASP A 15 -4.81 -17.39 -2.43
C ASP A 15 -3.42 -16.77 -2.68
N GLU A 16 -2.47 -17.61 -3.10
CA GLU A 16 -1.10 -17.16 -3.36
C GLU A 16 -1.02 -16.18 -4.54
N ALA A 17 -1.88 -16.35 -5.56
CA ALA A 17 -1.86 -15.53 -6.77
C ALA A 17 -2.29 -14.09 -6.45
N LEU A 18 -3.42 -13.92 -5.75
CA LEU A 18 -3.89 -12.64 -5.24
C LEU A 18 -2.85 -12.01 -4.31
N SER A 19 -2.32 -12.78 -3.36
CA SER A 19 -1.32 -12.27 -2.41
C SER A 19 -0.07 -11.73 -3.12
N ARG A 20 0.37 -12.36 -4.22
CA ARG A 20 1.51 -11.89 -5.03
C ARG A 20 1.17 -10.66 -5.89
N ARG A 21 -0.05 -10.57 -6.43
CA ARG A 21 -0.55 -9.36 -7.11
C ARG A 21 -0.55 -8.17 -6.15
N VAL A 22 -1.14 -8.34 -4.96
CA VAL A 22 -1.22 -7.30 -3.93
C VAL A 22 0.18 -6.91 -3.44
N LEU A 23 1.12 -7.85 -3.27
CA LEU A 23 2.51 -7.51 -2.92
C LEU A 23 3.18 -6.64 -3.98
N THR A 24 2.91 -6.89 -5.25
CA THR A 24 3.46 -6.07 -6.34
C THR A 24 2.88 -4.66 -6.30
N ALA A 25 1.56 -4.53 -6.12
CA ALA A 25 0.89 -3.25 -5.95
C ALA A 25 1.39 -2.50 -4.70
N TYR A 26 1.54 -3.18 -3.56
CA TYR A 26 2.05 -2.59 -2.34
C TYR A 26 3.48 -2.05 -2.49
N LYS A 27 4.36 -2.77 -3.20
CA LYS A 27 5.71 -2.26 -3.52
C LYS A 27 5.66 -1.01 -4.40
N GLN A 28 4.80 -0.99 -5.42
CA GLN A 28 4.61 0.19 -6.26
C GLN A 28 4.11 1.39 -5.43
N PHE A 29 3.22 1.15 -4.49
CA PHE A 29 2.74 2.16 -3.56
C PHE A 29 3.85 2.71 -2.65
N LEU A 30 4.68 1.84 -2.04
CA LEU A 30 5.83 2.27 -1.25
C LEU A 30 6.84 3.08 -2.07
N THR A 31 7.06 2.70 -3.33
CA THR A 31 7.90 3.49 -4.26
C THR A 31 7.34 4.89 -4.44
N LEU A 32 6.02 5.06 -4.67
CA LEU A 32 5.41 6.38 -4.80
C LEU A 32 5.49 7.18 -3.51
N LYS A 33 5.22 6.56 -2.36
CA LYS A 33 5.39 7.17 -1.04
C LYS A 33 6.81 7.73 -0.86
N ASN A 34 7.82 6.99 -1.29
CA ASN A 34 9.21 7.44 -1.27
C ASN A 34 9.49 8.60 -2.22
N GLU A 35 9.11 8.45 -3.48
CA GLU A 35 9.34 9.47 -4.51
C GLU A 35 8.65 10.80 -4.15
N TRP A 36 7.49 10.75 -3.51
CA TRP A 36 6.70 11.92 -3.11
C TRP A 36 7.01 12.39 -1.68
N ARG A 37 7.84 11.65 -0.93
CA ARG A 37 8.11 11.86 0.49
C ARG A 37 6.85 11.95 1.35
N ASP A 38 5.81 11.20 0.96
CA ASP A 38 4.49 11.20 1.59
C ASP A 38 4.42 10.22 2.76
N TRP A 39 5.32 10.41 3.73
CA TRP A 39 5.49 9.52 4.87
C TRP A 39 4.40 9.63 5.92
N ASP A 40 3.68 10.75 5.95
CA ASP A 40 2.60 11.07 6.90
C ASP A 40 1.20 10.89 6.28
N ALA A 41 1.13 10.27 5.10
CA ALA A 41 -0.08 9.90 4.37
C ALA A 41 -1.04 11.04 4.00
N GLN A 42 -0.50 12.23 3.75
CA GLN A 42 -1.29 13.41 3.37
C GLN A 42 -1.64 13.45 1.88
N ALA A 43 -0.85 12.84 1.01
CA ALA A 43 -1.03 12.93 -0.45
C ALA A 43 -1.59 11.65 -1.08
N LEU A 44 -1.11 10.48 -0.65
CA LEU A 44 -1.41 9.20 -1.28
C LEU A 44 -2.17 8.27 -0.30
N ALA A 45 -3.16 7.57 -0.84
CA ALA A 45 -3.96 6.58 -0.12
C ALA A 45 -3.92 5.23 -0.84
N PRO A 46 -3.77 4.11 -0.10
CA PRO A 46 -3.83 2.78 -0.71
C PRO A 46 -5.26 2.44 -1.17
N CYS A 47 -5.44 1.42 -2.02
CA CYS A 47 -6.75 0.76 -2.17
C CYS A 47 -6.96 -0.25 -1.04
N HIS A 48 -8.17 -0.81 -0.93
CA HIS A 48 -8.53 -1.70 0.19
C HIS A 48 -7.55 -2.88 0.36
N LEU A 49 -7.25 -3.60 -0.73
CA LEU A 49 -6.35 -4.76 -0.67
C LEU A 49 -4.92 -4.38 -0.29
N VAL A 50 -4.42 -3.25 -0.79
CA VAL A 50 -3.07 -2.77 -0.44
C VAL A 50 -3.01 -2.33 1.02
N ASP A 51 -4.06 -1.70 1.55
CA ASP A 51 -4.16 -1.33 2.97
C ASP A 51 -4.14 -2.58 3.87
N LEU A 52 -4.87 -3.63 3.51
CA LEU A 52 -4.86 -4.89 4.27
C LEU A 52 -3.47 -5.53 4.29
N MET A 53 -2.76 -5.56 3.16
CA MET A 53 -1.39 -6.07 3.15
C MET A 53 -0.47 -5.19 3.99
N TRP A 54 -0.59 -3.87 3.88
CA TRP A 54 0.22 -2.95 4.69
C TRP A 54 -0.05 -3.14 6.19
N HIS A 55 -1.31 -3.31 6.59
CA HIS A 55 -1.68 -3.64 7.97
C HIS A 55 -1.02 -4.94 8.46
N ALA A 56 -1.03 -5.98 7.63
CA ALA A 56 -0.33 -7.24 7.91
C ALA A 56 1.20 -7.07 7.97
N HIS A 57 1.77 -6.11 7.23
CA HIS A 57 3.19 -5.76 7.32
C HIS A 57 3.52 -5.12 8.67
N VAL A 58 2.78 -4.07 9.04
CA VAL A 58 2.98 -3.29 10.28
C VAL A 58 2.83 -4.16 11.52
N SER A 59 1.97 -5.18 11.47
CA SER A 59 1.81 -6.18 12.55
C SER A 59 3.10 -6.97 12.86
N ASP A 60 4.09 -6.95 11.96
CA ASP A 60 5.44 -7.47 12.16
C ASP A 60 6.43 -6.32 12.18
N LEU A 61 6.36 -5.57 13.28
CA LEU A 61 7.02 -4.28 13.43
C LEU A 61 8.51 -4.31 13.11
N ASN A 62 9.24 -5.36 13.52
CA ASN A 62 10.68 -5.45 13.28
C ASN A 62 11.01 -5.56 11.79
N ASN A 63 10.29 -6.42 11.06
CA ASN A 63 10.49 -6.53 9.61
C ASN A 63 10.00 -5.29 8.89
N TYR A 64 8.89 -4.71 9.34
CA TYR A 64 8.36 -3.47 8.78
C TYR A 64 9.34 -2.30 8.90
N LEU A 65 9.89 -2.08 10.08
CA LEU A 65 10.90 -1.04 10.31
C LEU A 65 12.16 -1.31 9.48
N HIS A 66 12.62 -2.56 9.40
CA HIS A 66 13.75 -2.93 8.56
C HIS A 66 13.51 -2.62 7.07
N ASP A 67 12.35 -2.97 6.55
CA ASP A 67 11.98 -2.70 5.16
C ASP A 67 11.84 -1.19 4.90
N CYS A 68 11.26 -0.42 5.83
CA CYS A 68 11.24 1.05 5.75
C CYS A 68 12.65 1.65 5.69
N MET A 69 13.58 1.15 6.51
CA MET A 69 14.96 1.61 6.47
C MET A 69 15.63 1.38 5.11
N LEU A 70 15.28 0.29 4.42
CA LEU A 70 15.87 -0.07 3.13
C LEU A 70 15.17 0.58 1.94
N LEU A 71 13.84 0.68 1.97
CA LEU A 71 13.01 1.06 0.83
C LEU A 71 12.55 2.51 0.87
N CYS A 72 12.59 3.14 2.04
CA CYS A 72 11.98 4.44 2.30
C CYS A 72 12.98 5.47 2.84
N GLU A 73 14.26 5.37 2.45
CA GLU A 73 15.34 6.29 2.86
C GLU A 73 15.46 6.48 4.39
N GLY A 74 15.08 5.46 5.18
CA GLY A 74 15.10 5.56 6.65
C GLY A 74 13.81 6.07 7.28
N HIS A 75 12.78 6.39 6.49
CA HIS A 75 11.51 6.90 6.99
C HIS A 75 10.49 5.80 7.20
N VAL A 76 9.79 5.85 8.33
CA VAL A 76 8.61 5.03 8.59
C VAL A 76 7.44 5.64 7.83
N VAL A 77 6.67 4.81 7.13
CA VAL A 77 5.46 5.24 6.41
C VAL A 77 4.27 5.12 7.36
N ASP A 78 3.71 6.24 7.80
CA ASP A 78 2.54 6.23 8.65
C ASP A 78 1.29 5.85 7.84
N ARG A 79 0.46 4.98 8.42
CA ARG A 79 -0.86 4.61 7.88
C ARG A 79 -1.96 5.56 8.36
N ASN A 80 -1.69 6.36 9.40
CA ASN A 80 -2.59 7.25 10.14
C ASN A 80 -4.10 6.85 10.03
N PRO A 81 -4.62 6.06 10.99
CA PRO A 81 -5.98 5.53 10.92
C PRO A 81 -7.07 6.63 10.91
N ASP A 82 -6.77 7.83 11.40
CA ASP A 82 -7.74 8.92 11.48
C ASP A 82 -8.00 9.55 10.10
N LEU A 83 -7.06 9.43 9.16
CA LEU A 83 -7.21 9.96 7.80
C LEU A 83 -8.23 9.20 6.96
N VAL A 84 -8.63 7.99 7.40
CA VAL A 84 -9.66 7.18 6.74
C VAL A 84 -11.07 7.67 7.10
N MET A 85 -11.22 8.42 8.19
CA MET A 85 -12.53 8.90 8.66
C MET A 85 -13.11 10.00 7.76
N ASP A 86 -12.25 10.79 7.10
CA ASP A 86 -12.68 11.74 6.07
C ASP A 86 -12.75 11.02 4.70
N ARG A 87 -13.93 10.48 4.39
CA ARG A 87 -14.18 9.75 3.14
C ARG A 87 -13.95 10.62 1.89
N ALA A 88 -14.19 11.93 1.95
CA ALA A 88 -14.01 12.80 0.79
C ALA A 88 -12.51 13.00 0.51
N ALA A 89 -11.75 13.39 1.53
CA ALA A 89 -10.30 13.53 1.42
C ALA A 89 -9.62 12.20 1.05
N TYR A 90 -10.12 11.07 1.57
CA TYR A 90 -9.63 9.74 1.18
C TYR A 90 -9.82 9.47 -0.31
N LYS A 91 -11.00 9.76 -0.87
CA LYS A 91 -11.29 9.57 -2.30
C LYS A 91 -10.37 10.40 -3.19
N GLU A 92 -10.09 11.65 -2.80
CA GLU A 92 -9.16 12.53 -3.53
C GLU A 92 -7.73 11.98 -3.54
N ARG A 93 -7.22 11.52 -2.38
CA ARG A 93 -5.89 10.88 -2.28
C ARG A 93 -5.83 9.56 -3.04
N ALA A 94 -6.90 8.76 -3.01
CA ALA A 94 -6.99 7.52 -3.76
C ALA A 94 -6.96 7.77 -5.28
N ALA A 95 -7.68 8.79 -5.76
CA ALA A 95 -7.61 9.22 -7.15
C ALA A 95 -6.19 9.68 -7.53
N THR A 96 -5.58 10.51 -6.69
CA THR A 96 -4.19 10.97 -6.87
C THR A 96 -3.20 9.80 -6.93
N THR A 97 -3.41 8.77 -6.11
CA THR A 97 -2.57 7.56 -6.10
C THR A 97 -2.71 6.78 -7.41
N ARG A 98 -3.94 6.62 -7.93
CA ARG A 98 -4.16 5.97 -9.23
C ARG A 98 -3.52 6.73 -10.39
N ASP A 99 -3.64 8.05 -10.40
CA ASP A 99 -3.01 8.90 -11.43
C ASP A 99 -1.48 8.81 -11.36
N ALA A 100 -0.91 8.83 -10.15
CA ALA A 100 0.52 8.65 -9.93
C ALA A 100 1.01 7.26 -10.38
N LEU A 101 0.25 6.20 -10.07
CA LEU A 101 0.57 4.83 -10.51
C LEU A 101 0.53 4.71 -12.05
N ALA A 102 -0.51 5.26 -12.67
CA ALA A 102 -0.67 5.26 -14.12
C ALA A 102 0.46 6.02 -14.81
N SER A 103 0.81 7.20 -14.30
CA SER A 103 1.92 8.01 -14.81
C SER A 103 3.27 7.31 -14.64
N ARG A 104 3.53 6.71 -13.47
CA ARG A 104 4.84 6.15 -13.12
C ARG A 104 5.09 4.76 -13.69
N PHE A 105 4.07 3.91 -13.72
CA PHE A 105 4.19 2.50 -14.09
C PHE A 105 3.44 2.15 -15.38
N GLY A 106 2.60 3.03 -15.93
CA GLY A 106 1.93 2.81 -17.21
C GLY A 106 1.13 1.51 -17.24
N LYS A 107 1.51 0.58 -18.12
CA LYS A 107 0.86 -0.75 -18.22
C LYS A 107 1.30 -1.78 -17.16
N TYR A 108 2.24 -1.42 -16.29
CA TYR A 108 2.85 -2.35 -15.33
C TYR A 108 2.22 -2.32 -13.93
N TYR A 109 1.22 -1.47 -13.69
CA TYR A 109 0.40 -1.55 -12.48
C TYR A 109 -0.93 -2.25 -12.78
N ASP A 110 -1.51 -2.86 -11.75
CA ASP A 110 -2.74 -3.65 -11.83
C ASP A 110 -3.97 -2.76 -11.63
N ALA A 111 -4.44 -2.11 -12.70
CA ALA A 111 -5.53 -1.13 -12.62
C ALA A 111 -6.81 -1.71 -12.00
N GLU A 112 -7.12 -2.98 -12.25
CA GLU A 112 -8.28 -3.67 -11.68
C GLU A 112 -8.19 -3.74 -10.15
N LEU A 113 -7.04 -4.15 -9.61
CA LEU A 113 -6.80 -4.23 -8.17
C LEU A 113 -6.91 -2.86 -7.49
N TRP A 114 -6.54 -1.78 -8.18
CA TRP A 114 -6.59 -0.41 -7.66
C TRP A 114 -7.96 0.26 -7.77
N MET A 115 -8.96 -0.39 -8.40
CA MET A 115 -10.35 0.07 -8.44
C MET A 115 -11.18 -0.40 -7.23
N ASP A 116 -10.65 -1.30 -6.41
CA ASP A 116 -11.34 -1.84 -5.23
C ASP A 116 -11.41 -0.76 -4.12
N GLU A 117 -12.59 -0.14 -3.96
CA GLU A 117 -12.86 0.89 -2.95
C GLU A 117 -13.34 0.26 -1.63
N LEU A 118 -13.06 0.95 -0.52
CA LEU A 118 -13.68 0.65 0.78
C LEU A 118 -15.17 1.02 0.71
N ASP A 119 -16.06 0.02 0.61
CA ASP A 119 -17.51 0.20 0.82
C ASP A 119 -17.81 0.61 2.30
#